data_AF-A0A239HET9-F1
#
_entry.id   AF-A0A239HET9-F1
#
_cell.length_a   1.000
_cell.length_b   1.000
_cell.length_c   1.000
_cell.angle_alpha   90.00
_cell.angle_beta   90.00
_cell.angle_gamma   90.00
#
_symmetry.space_group_name_H-M   'P 1'
#
loop_
_entity.id
_entity.type
_entity.pdbx_description
1 polymer ?
#
loop_
_entity_poly.entity_id
_entity_poly.type
_entity_poly.pdbx_seq_one_letter_code
_entity_poly.pdbx_strand_id
1 'polypeptide(L)'
;MIKYNHKHKREVIALKNTKQQKADRQNSSVIKDKNKNLRELYNKGKVNYILVHGVLSWGLSTGIIFIFLTSFFQYEFNFRVITENLFSKNNLITLGLFAAAGSVWGSIMWKIIVKEVEKKHSKHKR
;
A
#
# COMPACT_ATOMS: atom_id res chain seq x y z
N MET A 1 53.73 -26.20 0.96
CA MET A 1 52.50 -26.01 1.76
C MET A 1 51.74 -24.68 1.51
N ILE A 2 52.04 -23.92 0.43
CA ILE A 2 51.51 -22.53 0.24
C ILE A 2 50.33 -22.45 -0.77
N LYS A 3 50.15 -23.45 -1.63
CA LYS A 3 49.10 -23.45 -2.68
C LYS A 3 47.66 -23.57 -2.16
N TYR A 4 47.46 -24.09 -0.94
CA TYR A 4 46.11 -24.36 -0.39
C TYR A 4 45.38 -23.07 0.02
N ASN A 5 46.11 -22.10 0.59
CA ASN A 5 45.54 -20.85 1.10
C ASN A 5 45.02 -19.94 -0.03
N HIS A 6 45.70 -19.94 -1.18
CA HIS A 6 45.31 -19.09 -2.30
C HIS A 6 44.05 -19.58 -3.05
N LYS A 7 43.81 -20.89 -3.06
CA LYS A 7 42.63 -21.50 -3.70
C LYS A 7 41.37 -21.23 -2.87
N HIS A 8 41.44 -21.45 -1.56
CA HIS A 8 40.32 -21.21 -0.66
C HIS A 8 39.87 -19.74 -0.65
N LYS A 9 40.81 -18.80 -0.68
CA LYS A 9 40.50 -17.36 -0.74
C LYS A 9 39.74 -16.98 -2.02
N ARG A 10 40.04 -17.61 -3.16
CA ARG A 10 39.33 -17.36 -4.44
C ARG A 10 37.91 -17.92 -4.42
N GLU A 11 37.71 -19.09 -3.82
CA GLU A 11 36.39 -19.72 -3.69
C GLU A 11 35.46 -18.89 -2.78
N VAL A 12 35.99 -18.36 -1.66
CA VAL A 12 35.20 -17.50 -0.76
C VAL A 12 34.79 -16.18 -1.44
N ILE A 13 35.68 -15.58 -2.23
CA ILE A 13 35.39 -14.34 -2.98
C ILE A 13 34.36 -14.62 -4.09
N ALA A 14 34.47 -15.74 -4.81
CA ALA A 14 33.52 -16.13 -5.84
C ALA A 14 32.11 -16.37 -5.25
N LEU A 15 32.02 -17.04 -4.10
CA LEU A 15 30.75 -17.26 -3.40
C LEU A 15 30.11 -15.94 -2.92
N LYS A 16 30.93 -14.99 -2.44
CA LYS A 16 30.45 -13.67 -2.00
C LYS A 16 29.90 -12.85 -3.17
N ASN A 17 30.61 -12.79 -4.29
CA ASN A 17 30.16 -12.11 -5.51
C ASN A 17 28.88 -12.74 -6.09
N THR A 18 28.75 -14.06 -6.04
CA THR A 18 27.55 -14.75 -6.54
C THR A 18 26.31 -14.46 -5.68
N LYS A 19 26.46 -14.40 -4.35
CA LYS A 19 25.36 -14.01 -3.45
C LYS A 19 24.95 -12.56 -3.66
N GLN A 20 25.92 -11.67 -3.86
CA GLN A 20 25.67 -10.24 -4.07
C GLN A 20 24.99 -9.97 -5.42
N GLN A 21 25.44 -10.61 -6.50
CA GLN A 21 24.75 -10.56 -7.80
C GLN A 21 23.30 -11.08 -7.75
N LYS A 22 23.03 -12.15 -6.98
CA LYS A 22 21.67 -12.66 -6.82
C LYS A 22 20.80 -11.68 -6.04
N ALA A 23 21.32 -11.07 -4.97
CA ALA A 23 20.60 -10.04 -4.22
C ALA A 23 20.30 -8.80 -5.08
N ASP A 24 21.24 -8.33 -5.90
CA ASP A 24 21.04 -7.17 -6.78
C ASP A 24 20.05 -7.47 -7.91
N ARG A 25 20.08 -8.67 -8.49
CA ARG A 25 19.09 -9.11 -9.50
C ARG A 25 17.68 -9.22 -8.92
N GLN A 26 17.56 -9.76 -7.71
CA GLN A 26 16.28 -9.92 -7.04
C GLN A 26 15.70 -8.57 -6.59
N ASN A 27 16.56 -7.62 -6.18
CA ASN A 27 16.14 -6.27 -5.85
C ASN A 27 15.72 -5.49 -7.12
N SER A 28 16.45 -5.65 -8.23
CA SER A 28 16.12 -5.05 -9.53
C SER A 28 14.78 -5.54 -10.10
N SER A 29 14.46 -6.84 -9.97
CA SER A 29 13.16 -7.38 -10.40
C SER A 29 12.00 -6.86 -9.54
N VAL A 30 12.15 -6.83 -8.21
CA VAL A 30 11.12 -6.31 -7.30
C VAL A 30 10.83 -4.82 -7.55
N ILE A 31 11.86 -4.02 -7.86
CA ILE A 31 11.69 -2.60 -8.22
C ILE A 31 10.97 -2.46 -9.57
N LYS A 32 11.25 -3.32 -10.54
CA LYS A 32 10.55 -3.33 -11.84
C LYS A 32 9.06 -3.66 -11.70
N ASP A 33 8.70 -4.63 -10.87
CA ASP A 33 7.30 -5.05 -10.68
C ASP A 33 6.48 -4.02 -9.89
N LYS A 34 7.08 -3.34 -8.91
CA LYS A 34 6.46 -2.18 -8.24
C LYS A 34 6.16 -1.05 -9.21
N ASN A 35 7.06 -0.77 -10.16
CA ASN A 35 6.89 0.30 -11.13
C ASN A 35 5.84 -0.02 -12.20
N LYS A 36 5.64 -1.29 -12.57
CA LYS A 36 4.54 -1.71 -13.46
C LYS A 36 3.17 -1.49 -12.82
N ASN A 37 3.00 -1.95 -11.57
CA ASN A 37 1.74 -1.78 -10.83
C ASN A 37 1.33 -0.30 -10.68
N LEU A 38 2.30 0.59 -10.39
CA LEU A 38 2.04 2.03 -10.29
C LEU A 38 1.60 2.65 -11.63
N ARG A 39 2.17 2.21 -12.75
CA ARG A 39 1.78 2.66 -14.10
C ARG A 39 0.41 2.13 -14.50
N GLU A 40 0.09 0.89 -14.16
CA GLU A 40 -1.24 0.32 -14.41
C GLU A 40 -2.33 1.01 -13.58
N LEU A 41 -2.04 1.32 -12.31
CA LEU A 41 -2.92 2.11 -11.45
C LEU A 41 -3.16 3.53 -11.98
N TYR A 42 -2.12 4.16 -12.55
CA TYR A 42 -2.25 5.46 -13.20
C TYR A 42 -3.09 5.40 -14.48
N ASN A 43 -2.89 4.37 -15.31
CA ASN A 43 -3.63 4.19 -16.57
C ASN A 43 -5.11 3.80 -16.37
N LYS A 44 -5.48 3.18 -15.25
CA LYS A 44 -6.89 2.88 -14.91
C LYS A 44 -7.72 4.13 -14.61
N GLY A 45 -7.10 5.30 -14.51
CA GLY A 45 -7.78 6.59 -14.38
C GLY A 45 -7.96 7.04 -12.93
N LYS A 46 -7.86 8.36 -12.77
CA LYS A 46 -7.91 9.08 -11.48
C LYS A 46 -9.13 8.74 -10.63
N VAL A 47 -10.31 8.66 -11.25
CA VAL A 47 -11.58 8.44 -10.52
C VAL A 47 -11.65 7.04 -9.93
N ASN A 48 -11.24 6.00 -10.68
CA ASN A 48 -11.23 4.63 -10.19
C ASN A 48 -10.24 4.44 -9.04
N TYR A 49 -9.07 5.08 -9.12
CA TYR A 49 -8.09 5.05 -8.02
C TYR A 49 -8.64 5.69 -6.74
N ILE A 50 -9.24 6.88 -6.86
CA ILE A 50 -9.81 7.61 -5.70
C ILE A 50 -10.95 6.81 -5.07
N LEU A 51 -11.82 6.19 -5.87
CA LEU A 51 -12.91 5.35 -5.36
C LEU A 51 -12.38 4.09 -4.67
N VAL A 52 -11.50 3.32 -5.31
CA VAL A 52 -11.03 2.03 -4.77
C VAL A 52 -10.09 2.22 -3.58
N HIS A 53 -9.11 3.12 -3.68
CA HIS A 53 -8.07 3.28 -2.67
C HIS A 53 -8.36 4.39 -1.65
N GLY A 54 -9.14 5.41 -2.02
CA GLY A 54 -9.57 6.45 -1.08
C GLY A 54 -10.85 6.03 -0.36
N VAL A 55 -11.94 5.86 -1.11
CA VAL A 55 -13.27 5.65 -0.54
C VAL A 55 -13.43 4.23 0.00
N LEU A 56 -13.19 3.19 -0.80
CA LEU A 56 -13.40 1.80 -0.38
C LEU A 56 -12.33 1.32 0.62
N SER A 57 -11.05 1.63 0.36
CA SER A 57 -9.98 1.14 1.24
C SER A 57 -9.83 1.95 2.53
N TRP A 58 -9.99 3.27 2.48
CA TRP A 58 -9.79 4.12 3.67
C TRP A 58 -11.10 4.57 4.30
N GLY A 59 -11.98 5.24 3.55
CA GLY A 59 -13.23 5.80 4.08
C GLY A 59 -14.21 4.75 4.61
N LEU A 60 -14.48 3.69 3.82
CA LEU A 60 -15.41 2.64 4.20
C LEU A 60 -14.84 1.76 5.32
N SER A 61 -13.56 1.40 5.25
CA SER A 61 -12.89 0.62 6.30
C SER A 61 -12.86 1.38 7.63
N THR A 62 -12.47 2.66 7.64
CA THR A 62 -12.48 3.48 8.86
C THR A 62 -13.89 3.74 9.38
N GLY A 63 -14.87 3.96 8.49
CA GLY A 63 -16.28 4.10 8.90
C GLY A 63 -16.81 2.84 9.60
N ILE A 64 -16.52 1.65 9.05
CA ILE A 64 -16.88 0.38 9.69
C ILE A 64 -16.18 0.24 11.03
N ILE A 65 -14.85 0.46 11.09
CA ILE A 65 -14.08 0.39 12.34
C ILE A 65 -14.64 1.36 13.38
N PHE A 66 -14.99 2.58 12.96
CA PHE A 66 -15.56 3.59 13.85
C PHE A 66 -16.88 3.11 14.46
N ILE A 67 -17.79 2.57 13.64
CA ILE A 67 -19.07 2.04 14.13
C ILE A 67 -18.87 0.88 15.10
N PHE A 68 -17.94 -0.03 14.77
CA PHE A 68 -17.54 -1.11 15.68
C PHE A 68 -16.99 -0.57 17.00
N LEU A 69 -16.12 0.43 16.93
CA LEU A 69 -15.49 1.04 18.10
C LEU A 69 -16.51 1.75 18.98
N THR A 70 -17.40 2.57 18.41
CA THR A 70 -18.49 3.22 19.15
C THR A 70 -19.44 2.19 19.76
N SER A 71 -19.73 1.11 19.05
CA SER A 71 -20.61 0.05 19.57
C SER A 71 -19.96 -0.72 20.71
N PHE A 72 -18.65 -0.96 20.62
CA PHE A 72 -17.86 -1.56 21.68
C PHE A 72 -17.93 -0.74 22.98
N PHE A 73 -17.86 0.59 22.88
CA PHE A 73 -17.96 1.46 24.05
C PHE A 73 -19.39 1.65 24.58
N GLN A 74 -20.42 1.49 23.76
CA GLN A 74 -21.81 1.80 24.15
C GLN A 74 -22.67 0.59 24.55
N TYR A 75 -22.49 -0.57 23.92
CA TYR A 75 -23.45 -1.68 24.01
C TYR A 75 -22.83 -3.01 24.49
N GLU A 76 -21.56 -2.99 24.91
CA GLU A 76 -20.74 -4.20 25.11
C GLU A 76 -20.72 -5.08 23.83
N PHE A 77 -20.02 -6.22 23.82
CA PHE A 77 -19.69 -6.98 22.59
C PHE A 77 -20.89 -7.74 21.97
N ASN A 78 -22.01 -7.06 21.71
CA ASN A 78 -23.22 -7.67 21.17
C ASN A 78 -23.33 -7.46 19.65
N PHE A 79 -22.73 -8.38 18.89
CA PHE A 79 -22.70 -8.35 17.43
C PHE A 79 -24.08 -8.15 16.77
N ARG A 80 -25.15 -8.68 17.37
CA ARG A 80 -26.51 -8.56 16.82
C ARG A 80 -27.00 -7.12 16.82
N VAL A 81 -26.75 -6.41 17.93
CA VAL A 81 -27.11 -5.00 18.09
C VAL A 81 -26.26 -4.12 17.16
N ILE A 82 -24.99 -4.48 16.93
CA ILE A 82 -24.10 -3.77 16.00
C ILE A 82 -24.67 -3.84 14.58
N THR A 83 -25.05 -5.03 14.11
CA THR A 83 -25.55 -5.20 12.74
C THR A 83 -26.90 -4.54 12.50
N GLU A 84 -27.78 -4.51 13.51
CA GLU A 84 -29.06 -3.80 13.42
C GLU A 84 -28.85 -2.27 13.47
N ASN A 85 -27.92 -1.79 14.29
CA ASN A 85 -27.59 -0.37 14.36
C ASN A 85 -26.80 0.14 13.16
N LEU A 86 -26.08 -0.72 12.40
CA LEU A 86 -25.36 -0.30 11.19
C LEU A 86 -26.27 0.40 10.17
N PHE A 87 -27.52 -0.03 10.07
CA PHE A 87 -28.52 0.56 9.16
C PHE A 87 -29.36 1.68 9.81
N SER A 88 -29.03 2.09 11.04
CA SER A 88 -29.67 3.25 11.65
C SER A 88 -29.34 4.54 10.89
N LYS A 89 -30.26 5.51 10.90
CA LYS A 89 -30.09 6.79 10.20
C LYS A 89 -28.80 7.50 10.61
N ASN A 90 -28.45 7.48 11.90
CA ASN A 90 -27.26 8.14 12.42
C ASN A 90 -25.96 7.48 11.93
N ASN A 91 -25.93 6.15 11.86
CA ASN A 91 -24.77 5.42 11.37
C ASN A 91 -24.61 5.53 9.85
N LEU A 92 -25.72 5.59 9.10
CA LEU A 92 -25.70 5.87 7.65
C LEU A 92 -25.14 7.26 7.35
N ILE A 93 -25.54 8.29 8.11
CA ILE A 93 -24.99 9.65 7.98
C ILE A 93 -23.49 9.62 8.30
N THR A 94 -23.09 8.94 9.38
CA THR A 94 -21.69 8.80 9.77
C THR A 94 -20.87 8.12 8.67
N LEU A 95 -21.37 7.02 8.11
CA LEU A 95 -20.74 6.31 7.00
C LEU A 95 -20.63 7.20 5.75
N GLY A 96 -21.65 8.01 5.47
CA GLY A 96 -21.64 9.01 4.40
C GLY A 96 -20.58 10.09 4.61
N LEU A 97 -20.43 10.60 5.84
CA LEU A 97 -19.37 11.54 6.22
C LEU A 97 -17.97 10.92 6.07
N PHE A 98 -17.78 9.69 6.50
CA PHE A 98 -16.50 8.98 6.33
C PHE A 98 -16.21 8.66 4.86
N ALA A 99 -17.22 8.35 4.05
CA ALA A 99 -17.06 8.19 2.60
C ALA A 99 -16.69 9.50 1.90
N ALA A 100 -17.30 10.63 2.32
CA ALA A 100 -16.93 11.96 1.84
C ALA A 100 -15.50 12.32 2.24
N ALA A 101 -15.13 12.11 3.50
CA ALA A 101 -13.76 12.31 4.00
C ALA A 101 -12.75 11.40 3.26
N GLY A 102 -13.10 10.14 3.02
CA GLY A 102 -12.32 9.20 2.22
C GLY A 102 -12.13 9.65 0.77
N SER A 103 -13.13 10.33 0.19
CA SER A 103 -13.05 10.91 -1.16
C SER A 103 -12.06 12.08 -1.22
N VAL A 104 -12.09 12.96 -0.21
CA VAL A 104 -11.12 14.07 -0.06
C VAL A 104 -9.72 13.50 0.15
N TRP A 105 -9.57 12.53 1.03
CA TRP A 105 -8.30 11.87 1.31
C TRP A 105 -7.73 11.17 0.07
N GLY A 106 -8.56 10.41 -0.67
CA GLY A 106 -8.16 9.79 -1.92
C GLY A 106 -7.68 10.80 -2.97
N SER A 107 -8.30 11.98 -3.02
CA SER A 107 -7.88 13.08 -3.91
C SER A 107 -6.52 13.66 -3.52
N ILE A 108 -6.22 13.78 -2.23
CA ILE A 108 -4.90 14.21 -1.73
C ILE A 108 -3.86 13.15 -2.07
N MET A 109 -4.16 11.87 -1.82
CA MET A 109 -3.23 10.77 -2.06
C MET A 109 -2.91 10.61 -3.55
N TRP A 110 -3.88 10.82 -4.43
CA TRP A 110 -3.65 10.87 -5.86
C TRP A 110 -2.61 11.93 -6.24
N LYS A 111 -2.69 13.14 -5.68
CA LYS A 111 -1.68 14.19 -5.94
C LYS A 111 -0.29 13.77 -5.48
N ILE A 112 -0.17 13.05 -4.37
CA ILE A 112 1.11 12.54 -3.86
C ILE A 112 1.69 11.48 -4.81
N ILE A 113 0.86 10.54 -5.28
CA ILE A 113 1.28 9.47 -6.19
C ILE A 113 1.71 10.03 -7.55
N VAL A 114 0.95 10.99 -8.10
CA VAL A 114 1.32 11.65 -9.37
C VAL A 114 2.68 12.33 -9.24
N LYS A 115 2.91 13.07 -8.14
CA LYS A 115 4.22 13.70 -7.86
C LYS A 115 5.35 12.67 -7.73
N GLU A 116 5.09 11.52 -7.11
CA GLU A 116 6.09 10.47 -6.94
C GLU A 116 6.44 9.78 -8.28
N VAL A 117 5.43 9.56 -9.14
CA VAL A 117 5.61 9.03 -10.50
C VAL A 117 6.41 10.01 -11.36
N GLU A 118 6.09 11.30 -11.33
CA GLU A 118 6.84 12.35 -12.06
C GLU A 118 8.29 12.46 -11.56
N LYS A 119 8.52 12.46 -10.25
CA LYS A 119 9.88 12.45 -9.67
C LYS A 119 10.69 11.24 -10.13
N LYS A 120 10.10 10.04 -10.16
CA LYS A 120 10.78 8.84 -10.65
C LYS A 120 11.10 8.91 -12.14
N HIS A 121 10.24 9.54 -12.95
CA HIS A 121 10.47 9.72 -14.39
C HIS A 121 11.62 10.70 -14.67
N SER A 122 11.69 11.80 -13.91
CA SER A 122 12.78 12.79 -14.04
C SER A 122 14.16 12.28 -13.60
N LYS A 123 14.22 11.34 -12.65
CA LYS A 123 15.49 10.77 -12.16
C LYS A 123 16.14 9.76 -13.11
N HIS A 124 15.41 9.26 -14.12
CA HIS A 124 15.94 8.35 -15.14
C HIS A 124 16.48 9.06 -16.39
N LYS A 125 16.39 10.40 -16.44
CA LYS A 125 16.82 11.23 -17.58
C LYS A 125 18.11 12.03 -17.31
N ARG A 126 18.83 11.75 -16.22
CA ARG A 126 20.16 12.30 -15.91
C ARG A 126 21.19 11.18 -15.85
#